data_AF-A0A117JKP4-F1
#
_entry.id   AF-A0A117JKP4-F1
#
_cell.length_a   1.000
_cell.length_b   1.000
_cell.length_c   1.000
_cell.angle_alpha   90.00
_cell.angle_beta   90.00
_cell.angle_gamma   90.00
#
_symmetry.space_group_name_H-M   'P 1'
#
loop_
_entity.id
_entity.type
_entity.pdbx_description
1 polymer ?
#
loop_
_entity_poly.entity_id
_entity_poly.type
_entity_poly.pdbx_seq_one_letter_code
_entity_poly.pdbx_strand_id
1 'polypeptide(L)'
;MTVKDDLLSDFPHVYPTLERPEVERLLTLLDKSASTEGGLGLSIATAIKPLVPELAARIESYKQTDVDDYVRMLRGATVLLLQRWQPEDQPPTPESVSVAIEAVEADA
;
A
#
# COMPACT_ATOMS: atom_id res chain seq x y z
N MET A 1 2.29 -0.60 -18.29
CA MET A 1 1.90 -0.63 -16.86
C MET A 1 3.03 -0.05 -16.08
N THR A 2 2.72 0.99 -15.34
CA THR A 2 3.61 1.62 -14.37
C THR A 2 3.30 1.08 -12.98
N VAL A 3 4.25 1.22 -12.05
CA VAL A 3 4.04 0.93 -10.61
C VAL A 3 2.78 1.61 -10.06
N LYS A 4 2.48 2.83 -10.55
CA LYS A 4 1.28 3.59 -10.22
C LYS A 4 -0.01 2.89 -10.71
N ASP A 5 -0.04 2.44 -11.97
CA ASP A 5 -1.21 1.73 -12.51
C ASP A 5 -1.49 0.44 -11.74
N ASP A 6 -0.42 -0.26 -11.35
CA ASP A 6 -0.50 -1.51 -10.60
C ASP A 6 -1.02 -1.25 -9.18
N LEU A 7 -0.55 -0.20 -8.49
CA LEU A 7 -1.08 0.16 -7.17
C LEU A 7 -2.55 0.59 -7.24
N LEU A 8 -2.94 1.39 -8.24
CA LEU A 8 -4.32 1.81 -8.44
C LEU A 8 -5.24 0.63 -8.77
N SER A 9 -4.71 -0.42 -9.38
CA SER A 9 -5.44 -1.66 -9.59
C SER A 9 -5.50 -2.52 -8.33
N ASP A 10 -4.39 -2.69 -7.61
CA ASP A 10 -4.30 -3.68 -6.54
C ASP A 10 -4.93 -3.17 -5.23
N PHE A 11 -4.56 -1.96 -4.80
CA PHE A 11 -4.87 -1.47 -3.45
C PHE A 11 -6.39 -1.34 -3.19
N PRO A 12 -7.21 -0.78 -4.10
CA PRO A 12 -8.66 -0.68 -3.93
C PRO A 12 -9.38 -2.02 -3.86
N HIS A 13 -8.79 -3.08 -4.41
CA HIS A 13 -9.34 -4.44 -4.36
C HIS A 13 -8.94 -5.19 -3.08
N VAL A 14 -7.77 -4.88 -2.53
CA VAL A 14 -7.24 -5.54 -1.34
C VAL A 14 -7.80 -4.95 -0.05
N TYR A 15 -7.79 -3.63 0.10
CA TYR A 15 -8.13 -3.02 1.40
C TYR A 15 -9.55 -3.28 1.91
N PRO A 16 -10.61 -3.52 1.10
CA PRO A 16 -11.95 -3.82 1.63
C PRO A 16 -12.01 -5.11 2.45
N THR A 17 -10.99 -5.96 2.35
CA THR A 17 -10.86 -7.18 3.16
C THR A 17 -10.18 -6.95 4.51
N LEU A 18 -9.67 -5.74 4.75
CA LEU A 18 -8.93 -5.36 5.94
C LEU A 18 -9.79 -4.53 6.89
N GLU A 19 -9.66 -4.80 8.18
CA GLU A 19 -10.13 -3.88 9.22
C GLU A 19 -9.12 -2.74 9.43
N ARG A 20 -9.57 -1.61 9.96
CA ARG A 20 -8.70 -0.46 10.26
C ARG A 20 -7.43 -0.83 11.03
N PRO A 21 -7.46 -1.66 12.10
CA PRO A 21 -6.24 -2.06 12.82
C PRO A 21 -5.25 -2.84 11.94
N GLU A 22 -5.75 -3.58 10.94
CA GLU A 22 -4.92 -4.31 9.99
C GLU A 22 -4.25 -3.36 8.99
N VAL A 23 -4.94 -2.29 8.59
CA VAL A 23 -4.39 -1.21 7.77
C VAL A 23 -3.34 -0.40 8.55
N GLU A 24 -3.56 -0.12 9.83
CA GLU A 24 -2.57 0.51 10.72
C GLU A 24 -1.33 -0.37 10.91
N ARG A 25 -1.55 -1.69 11.04
CA ARG A 25 -0.47 -2.67 11.10
C ARG A 25 0.31 -2.73 9.78
N LEU A 26 -0.38 -2.69 8.63
CA LEU A 26 0.24 -2.61 7.31
C LEU A 26 1.14 -1.38 7.22
N LEU A 27 0.64 -0.19 7.59
CA LEU A 27 1.44 1.04 7.60
C LEU A 27 2.68 0.90 8.49
N THR A 28 2.54 0.31 9.67
CA THR A 28 3.67 0.09 10.59
C THR A 28 4.74 -0.81 9.98
N LEU A 29 4.36 -1.84 9.23
CA LEU A 29 5.30 -2.73 8.55
C LEU A 29 6.02 -2.03 7.39
N LEU A 30 5.29 -1.22 6.62
CA LEU A 30 5.85 -0.40 5.54
C LEU A 30 6.83 0.67 6.09
N ASP A 31 6.48 1.33 7.19
CA ASP A 31 7.34 2.33 7.86
C ASP A 31 8.65 1.74 8.39
N LYS A 32 8.59 0.55 9.01
CA LYS A 32 9.78 -0.15 9.51
C LYS A 32 10.73 -0.52 8.39
N SER A 33 10.19 -0.88 7.23
CA SER A 33 11.00 -1.25 6.08
C SER A 33 11.72 -0.07 5.42
N ALA A 34 11.08 1.10 5.37
CA ALA A 34 11.68 2.33 4.84
C ALA A 34 12.87 2.83 5.70
N SER A 35 12.94 2.41 6.98
CA SER A 35 14.00 2.82 7.91
C SER A 35 15.28 1.99 7.79
N THR A 36 15.30 0.97 6.92
CA THR A 36 16.45 0.07 6.75
C THR A 36 16.95 0.20 5.31
N GLU A 37 17.92 1.09 5.07
CA GLU A 37 18.48 1.35 3.73
C GLU A 37 19.07 0.07 3.12
N GLY A 38 18.58 -0.31 1.93
CA GLY A 38 19.21 -1.27 1.03
C GLY A 38 18.67 -2.70 1.09
N GLY A 39 17.87 -3.07 0.09
CA GLY A 39 17.77 -4.49 -0.33
C GLY A 39 16.71 -5.35 0.32
N LEU A 40 15.55 -4.80 0.71
CA LEU A 40 14.56 -5.54 1.50
C LEU A 40 13.17 -5.70 0.87
N GLY A 41 13.03 -5.52 -0.44
CA GLY A 41 11.76 -5.78 -1.14
C GLY A 41 11.13 -7.14 -0.80
N LEU A 42 11.94 -8.19 -0.75
CA LEU A 42 11.54 -9.53 -0.31
C LEU A 42 11.18 -9.63 1.17
N SER A 43 11.83 -8.85 2.04
CA SER A 43 11.51 -8.81 3.48
C SER A 43 10.19 -8.09 3.74
N ILE A 44 9.87 -7.07 2.95
CA ILE A 44 8.58 -6.38 2.99
C ILE A 44 7.48 -7.31 2.52
N ALA A 45 7.64 -7.92 1.35
CA ALA A 45 6.68 -8.88 0.83
C ALA A 45 6.41 -9.98 1.87
N THR A 46 7.45 -10.56 2.46
CA THR A 46 7.33 -11.57 3.53
C THR A 46 6.56 -11.05 4.74
N ALA A 47 6.81 -9.81 5.17
CA ALA A 47 6.18 -9.22 6.34
C ALA A 47 4.69 -8.91 6.13
N ILE A 48 4.31 -8.45 4.94
CA ILE A 48 2.93 -8.06 4.64
C ILE A 48 2.07 -9.22 4.11
N LYS A 49 2.68 -10.30 3.63
CA LYS A 49 1.98 -11.50 3.08
C LYS A 49 0.86 -12.06 3.95
N PRO A 50 0.97 -12.09 5.30
CA PRO A 50 -0.11 -12.58 6.15
C PRO A 50 -1.35 -11.66 6.19
N LEU A 51 -1.20 -10.37 5.83
CA LEU A 51 -2.27 -9.39 5.80
C LEU A 51 -2.80 -9.18 4.37
N VAL A 52 -1.87 -9.03 3.42
CA VAL A 52 -2.15 -8.63 2.03
C VAL A 52 -1.34 -9.50 1.06
N PRO A 53 -1.70 -10.79 0.91
CA PRO A 53 -0.92 -11.74 0.12
C PRO A 53 -0.80 -11.33 -1.36
N GLU A 54 -1.81 -10.64 -1.89
CA GLU A 54 -1.85 -10.16 -3.28
C GLU A 54 -0.79 -9.06 -3.52
N LEU A 55 -0.69 -8.09 -2.60
CA LEU A 55 0.34 -7.05 -2.65
C LEU A 55 1.74 -7.62 -2.44
N ALA A 56 1.88 -8.64 -1.56
CA ALA A 56 3.14 -9.33 -1.38
C ALA A 56 3.61 -10.03 -2.66
N ALA A 57 2.71 -10.74 -3.34
CA ALA A 57 3.01 -11.39 -4.62
C ALA A 57 3.37 -10.38 -5.71
N ARG A 58 2.72 -9.21 -5.73
CA ARG A 58 3.08 -8.10 -6.63
C ARG A 58 4.51 -7.63 -6.39
N ILE A 59 4.87 -7.35 -5.14
CA ILE A 59 6.23 -6.92 -4.77
C ILE A 59 7.27 -7.99 -5.15
N GLU A 60 6.97 -9.28 -4.92
CA GLU A 60 7.85 -10.40 -5.30
C GLU A 60 8.09 -10.48 -6.83
N SER A 61 7.20 -9.92 -7.66
CA SER A 61 7.29 -9.96 -9.13
C SER A 61 8.14 -8.84 -9.74
N TYR A 62 8.48 -7.80 -8.97
CA TYR A 62 9.16 -6.60 -9.46
C TYR A 62 10.70 -6.70 -9.40
N LYS A 63 11.35 -5.85 -10.22
CA LYS A 63 12.77 -5.54 -10.04
C LYS A 63 12.93 -4.60 -8.84
N GLN A 64 14.10 -4.61 -8.22
CA GLN A 64 14.34 -3.88 -6.97
C GLN A 64 13.97 -2.39 -7.03
N THR A 65 14.25 -1.69 -8.13
CA THR A 65 13.87 -0.28 -8.31
C THR A 65 12.35 -0.08 -8.28
N ASP A 66 11.62 -0.97 -8.94
CA ASP A 66 10.16 -0.91 -9.00
C ASP A 66 9.53 -1.32 -7.66
N VAL A 67 10.23 -2.15 -6.86
CA VAL A 67 9.80 -2.48 -5.50
C VAL A 67 9.87 -1.27 -4.59
N ASP A 68 10.97 -0.53 -4.60
CA ASP A 68 11.14 0.65 -3.73
C ASP A 68 10.08 1.72 -4.05
N ASP A 69 9.81 1.93 -5.35
CA ASP A 69 8.75 2.83 -5.81
C ASP A 69 7.35 2.32 -5.40
N TYR A 70 7.06 1.03 -5.59
CA TYR A 70 5.75 0.45 -5.23
C TYR A 70 5.49 0.55 -3.73
N VAL A 71 6.48 0.21 -2.90
CA VAL A 71 6.38 0.29 -1.44
C VAL A 71 6.17 1.73 -0.99
N ARG A 72 6.90 2.69 -1.58
CA ARG A 72 6.73 4.11 -1.30
C ARG A 72 5.31 4.57 -1.61
N MET A 73 4.78 4.25 -2.78
CA MET A 73 3.42 4.63 -3.17
C MET A 73 2.37 3.91 -2.32
N LEU A 74 2.54 2.62 -2.04
CA LEU A 74 1.66 1.83 -1.16
C LEU A 74 1.60 2.42 0.26
N ARG A 75 2.73 2.89 0.80
CA ARG A 75 2.77 3.61 2.07
C ARG A 75 1.93 4.88 2.01
N GLY A 76 2.11 5.70 0.97
CA GLY A 76 1.31 6.92 0.76
C GLY A 76 -0.19 6.63 0.68
N ALA A 77 -0.58 5.61 -0.09
CA ALA A 77 -1.95 5.14 -0.20
C ALA A 77 -2.53 4.67 1.15
N THR A 78 -1.74 3.94 1.94
CA THR A 78 -2.15 3.46 3.27
C THR A 78 -2.36 4.60 4.26
N VAL A 79 -1.49 5.62 4.26
CA VAL A 79 -1.66 6.84 5.08
C VAL A 79 -2.93 7.58 4.67
N LEU A 80 -3.15 7.76 3.37
CA LEU A 80 -4.30 8.47 2.83
C LEU A 80 -5.62 7.75 3.15
N LEU A 81 -5.62 6.42 3.08
CA LEU A 81 -6.74 5.58 3.49
C LEU A 81 -7.09 5.82 4.97
N LEU A 82 -6.10 5.76 5.86
CA LEU A 82 -6.32 5.98 7.31
C LEU A 82 -6.79 7.39 7.63
N GLN A 83 -6.27 8.41 6.94
CA GLN A 83 -6.73 9.80 7.08
C GLN A 83 -8.21 9.97 6.68
N ARG A 84 -8.66 9.20 5.69
CA ARG A 84 -10.04 9.24 5.18
C ARG A 84 -11.00 8.28 5.90
N TRP A 85 -10.48 7.37 6.71
CA TRP A 85 -11.26 6.43 7.49
C TRP A 85 -11.88 7.12 8.71
N GLN A 86 -12.90 7.94 8.46
CA GLN A 86 -13.64 8.69 9.47
C GLN A 86 -15.14 8.68 9.15
N PRO A 87 -16.01 8.24 10.09
CA PRO A 87 -15.71 7.73 11.44
C PRO A 87 -14.97 6.37 11.42
N GLU A 88 -14.42 5.94 12.57
CA GLU A 88 -13.56 4.75 12.68
C GLU A 88 -14.25 3.46 12.19
N ASP A 89 -15.57 3.37 12.35
CA ASP A 89 -16.39 2.22 11.91
C ASP A 89 -16.83 2.28 10.44
N GLN A 90 -16.47 3.34 9.71
CA GLN A 90 -16.88 3.53 8.31
C GLN A 90 -15.67 3.63 7.38
N PRO A 91 -15.29 2.54 6.70
CA PRO A 91 -14.25 2.59 5.69
C PRO A 91 -14.67 3.52 4.53
N PRO A 92 -13.73 4.28 3.94
CA PRO A 92 -13.99 5.01 2.72
C PRO A 92 -14.23 4.02 1.57
N THR A 93 -14.94 4.46 0.53
CA THR A 93 -15.23 3.60 -0.64
C THR A 93 -14.00 3.43 -1.54
N PRO A 94 -13.88 2.29 -2.26
CA PRO A 94 -12.69 2.02 -3.06
C PRO A 94 -12.46 3.06 -4.15
N GLU A 95 -13.54 3.55 -4.73
CA GLU A 95 -13.52 4.65 -5.71
C GLU A 95 -12.97 5.94 -5.10
N SER A 96 -13.41 6.30 -3.89
CA SER A 96 -12.91 7.50 -3.20
C SER A 96 -11.42 7.40 -2.91
N VAL A 97 -10.94 6.23 -2.49
CA VAL A 97 -9.53 5.95 -2.22
C VAL A 97 -8.71 5.96 -3.51
N SER A 98 -9.20 5.37 -4.59
CA SER A 98 -8.54 5.36 -5.91
C SER A 98 -8.31 6.78 -6.43
N VAL A 99 -9.35 7.62 -6.40
CA VAL A 99 -9.28 9.03 -6.79
C VAL A 99 -8.31 9.80 -5.89
N ALA A 100 -8.24 9.44 -4.61
CA ALA A 100 -7.29 10.02 -3.66
C ALA A 100 -5.84 9.78 -4.06
N ILE A 101 -5.53 8.51 -4.32
CA ILE A 101 -4.18 8.05 -4.65
C ILE A 101 -3.77 8.66 -5.99
N GLU A 102 -4.67 8.62 -6.97
CA GLU A 102 -4.43 9.22 -8.28
C GLU A 102 -4.10 10.72 -8.20
N ALA A 103 -4.80 11.47 -7.33
CA ALA A 103 -4.57 12.89 -7.12
C ALA A 103 -3.24 13.20 -6.44
N VAL A 104 -2.82 12.40 -5.44
CA VAL A 104 -1.52 12.57 -4.77
C VAL A 104 -0.35 12.26 -5.71
N GLU A 105 -0.49 11.20 -6.51
CA GLU A 105 0.51 10.78 -7.51
C GLU A 105 0.49 11.64 -8.79
N ALA A 106 -0.38 12.66 -8.88
CA ALA A 106 -0.36 13.66 -9.94
C ALA A 106 0.38 14.93 -9.52
N ASP A 107 0.58 15.14 -8.21
CA ASP A 107 1.20 16.33 -7.62
C ASP A 107 2.66 16.08 -7.15
N ALA A 108 3.06 14.80 -7.05
CA ALA A 108 4.41 14.33 -6.66
C ALA A 108 5.36 14.17 -7.85
#